data_AF-A0A150KAJ5-F1
#
_entry.id   AF-A0A150KAJ5-F1
#
_cell.length_a   1.000
_cell.length_b   1.000
_cell.length_c   1.000
_cell.angle_alpha   90.00
_cell.angle_beta   90.00
_cell.angle_gamma   90.00
#
_symmetry.space_group_name_H-M   'P 1'
#
loop_
_entity.id
_entity.type
_entity.pdbx_description
1 polymer ?
#
loop_
_entity_poly.entity_id
_entity_poly.type
_entity_poly.pdbx_seq_one_letter_code
_entity_poly.pdbx_strand_id
1 'polypeptide(L)'
;MQTGDDFLKLAGVILVVAGVILLPFGILQFRKEWKAYREFSPKTQKVFVLIEIFDVLSGFPILSTWWMYLSAFSIVMGAILIKTH
;
A
#
# COMPACT_ATOMS: atom_id res chain seq x y z
N MET A 1 -11.76 25.11 19.18
CA MET A 1 -11.78 24.64 17.78
C MET A 1 -10.38 24.51 17.20
N GLN A 2 -9.52 25.52 17.34
CA GLN A 2 -8.14 25.52 16.81
C GLN A 2 -7.28 24.29 17.19
N THR A 3 -7.40 23.80 18.43
CA THR A 3 -6.62 22.63 18.92
C THR A 3 -6.99 21.29 18.28
N GLY A 4 -8.21 21.14 17.73
CA GLY A 4 -8.67 19.90 17.10
C GLY A 4 -8.13 19.75 15.68
N ASP A 5 -8.13 20.84 14.92
CA ASP A 5 -7.62 20.85 13.54
C ASP A 5 -6.09 20.66 13.52
N ASP A 6 -5.37 21.24 14.48
CA ASP A 6 -3.92 21.04 14.61
C ASP A 6 -3.56 19.57 14.91
N PHE A 7 -4.37 18.89 15.73
CA PHE A 7 -4.19 17.45 16.00
C PHE A 7 -4.44 16.60 14.75
N LEU A 8 -5.50 16.90 13.99
CA LEU A 8 -5.81 16.20 12.74
C LEU A 8 -4.70 16.41 11.71
N LYS A 9 -4.19 17.63 11.54
CA LYS A 9 -3.02 17.88 10.68
C LYS A 9 -1.83 17.04 11.06
N LEU A 10 -1.50 16.97 12.36
CA LEU A 10 -0.40 16.17 12.85
C LEU A 10 -0.60 14.68 12.55
N ALA A 11 -1.80 14.15 12.80
CA ALA A 11 -2.15 12.77 12.46
C ALA A 11 -2.00 12.50 10.96
N GLY A 12 -2.39 13.45 10.10
CA GLY A 12 -2.24 13.36 8.66
C GLY A 12 -0.77 13.33 8.23
N VAL A 13 0.09 14.16 8.83
CA VAL A 13 1.54 14.16 8.59
C VAL A 13 2.13 12.80 8.98
N ILE A 14 1.78 12.28 10.15
CA ILE A 14 2.23 10.95 10.61
C ILE A 14 1.80 9.86 9.61
N LEU A 15 0.57 9.91 9.11
CA LEU A 15 0.05 8.96 8.12
C LEU A 15 0.85 9.01 6.80
N VAL A 16 1.15 10.22 6.30
CA VAL A 16 1.96 10.40 5.09
C VAL A 16 3.37 9.86 5.30
N VAL A 17 4.02 10.20 6.42
CA VAL A 17 5.38 9.73 6.73
C VAL A 17 5.41 8.21 6.82
N ALA A 18 4.46 7.60 7.53
CA ALA A 18 4.35 6.15 7.62
C ALA A 18 4.17 5.51 6.23
N GLY A 19 3.29 6.07 5.40
CA GLY A 19 3.06 5.60 4.04
C GLY A 19 4.31 5.68 3.15
N VAL A 20 5.05 6.79 3.19
CA VAL A 20 6.30 6.97 2.45
C VAL A 20 7.37 5.97 2.91
N ILE A 21 7.46 5.70 4.21
CA ILE A 21 8.40 4.70 4.76
C ILE A 21 7.98 3.29 4.34
N LEU A 22 6.69 2.96 4.35
CA LEU A 22 6.18 1.64 3.94
C LEU A 22 6.41 1.35 2.45
N LEU A 23 6.35 2.37 1.59
CA LEU A 23 6.43 2.22 0.13
C LEU A 23 7.65 1.41 -0.35
N PRO A 24 8.91 1.72 0.04
CA PRO A 24 10.07 0.93 -0.36
C PRO A 24 10.00 -0.52 0.10
N PHE A 25 9.40 -0.83 1.26
CA PHE A 25 9.22 -2.21 1.70
C PHE A 25 8.27 -2.98 0.79
N GLY A 26 7.13 -2.37 0.43
CA GLY A 26 6.20 -2.95 -0.53
C GLY A 26 6.84 -3.18 -1.90
N ILE A 27 7.62 -2.21 -2.41
CA ILE A 27 8.34 -2.34 -3.68
C ILE A 27 9.40 -3.45 -3.63
N LEU A 28 10.15 -3.56 -2.53
CA LEU A 28 11.16 -4.61 -2.37
C LEU A 28 10.53 -6.00 -2.31
N GLN A 29 9.40 -6.14 -1.62
CA GLN A 29 8.68 -7.41 -1.55
C GLN A 29 8.10 -7.77 -2.92
N PHE A 30 7.45 -6.82 -3.60
CA PHE A 30 6.94 -7.01 -4.96
C PHE A 30 8.06 -7.38 -5.95
N ARG A 31 9.23 -6.76 -5.86
CA ARG A 31 10.38 -7.14 -6.71
C ARG A 31 10.85 -8.57 -6.47
N LYS A 32 10.89 -9.03 -5.22
CA LYS A 32 11.29 -10.41 -4.88
C LYS A 32 10.29 -11.40 -5.46
N GLU A 33 9.02 -11.14 -5.24
CA GLU A 33 7.91 -11.91 -5.79
C GLU A 33 7.97 -11.92 -7.32
N TRP A 34 8.03 -10.76 -7.98
CA TRP A 34 8.13 -10.63 -9.43
C TRP A 34 9.30 -11.39 -10.06
N LYS A 35 10.45 -11.43 -9.38
CA LYS A 35 11.61 -12.20 -9.85
C LYS A 35 11.31 -13.70 -9.83
N ALA A 36 10.67 -14.21 -8.78
CA ALA A 36 10.19 -15.60 -8.73
C ALA A 36 9.12 -15.87 -9.81
N TYR A 37 8.23 -14.91 -10.08
CA TYR A 37 7.19 -15.06 -11.11
C TYR A 37 7.70 -15.17 -12.53
N ARG A 38 8.83 -14.52 -12.86
CA ARG A 38 9.42 -14.63 -14.20
C ARG A 38 10.01 -16.00 -14.50
N GLU A 39 10.27 -16.81 -13.48
CA GLU A 39 10.79 -18.18 -13.63
C GLU A 39 9.66 -19.22 -13.77
N PHE A 40 8.40 -18.82 -13.58
CA PHE A 40 7.27 -19.74 -13.67
C PHE A 40 6.71 -19.91 -15.08
N SER A 41 6.02 -21.04 -15.29
CA SER A 41 5.30 -21.32 -16.53
C SER A 41 4.21 -20.27 -16.82
N PRO A 42 3.84 -20.03 -18.10
CA PRO A 42 2.80 -19.07 -18.47
C PRO A 42 1.44 -19.32 -17.78
N LYS A 43 1.14 -20.59 -17.45
CA LYS A 43 -0.09 -20.97 -16.74
C LYS A 43 -0.08 -20.47 -15.30
N THR A 44 1.07 -20.57 -14.62
CA THR A 44 1.26 -20.13 -13.24
C THR A 44 1.26 -18.60 -13.14
N GLN A 45 1.82 -17.90 -14.13
CA GLN A 45 1.78 -16.43 -14.19
C GLN A 45 0.34 -15.89 -14.24
N LYS A 46 -0.55 -16.52 -15.03
CA LYS A 46 -1.98 -16.14 -15.07
C LYS A 46 -2.67 -16.33 -13.72
N VAL A 47 -2.38 -17.44 -13.04
CA VAL A 47 -2.94 -17.73 -11.70
C VAL A 47 -2.43 -16.71 -10.69
N PHE A 48 -1.16 -16.33 -10.76
CA PHE A 48 -0.62 -15.32 -9.87
C PHE A 48 -1.32 -13.97 -10.01
N VAL A 49 -1.46 -13.45 -11.23
CA VAL A 49 -2.17 -12.19 -11.48
C VAL A 49 -3.62 -12.26 -11.00
N LEU A 50 -4.28 -13.41 -11.19
CA LEU A 50 -5.64 -13.63 -10.66
C LEU A 50 -5.68 -13.59 -9.13
N ILE A 51 -4.70 -14.20 -8.45
CA ILE A 51 -4.59 -14.14 -6.99
C ILE A 51 -4.31 -12.70 -6.55
N GLU A 52 -3.43 -11.97 -7.23
CA GLU A 52 -3.14 -10.56 -6.95
C GLU A 52 -4.38 -9.67 -7.04
N ILE A 53 -5.20 -9.87 -8.08
CA ILE A 53 -6.49 -9.18 -8.23
C ILE A 53 -7.46 -9.60 -7.12
N PHE A 54 -7.53 -10.89 -6.80
CA PHE A 54 -8.37 -11.40 -5.72
C PHE A 54 -7.92 -10.85 -4.36
N ASP A 55 -6.62 -10.66 -4.15
CA ASP A 55 -6.04 -10.11 -2.93
C ASP A 55 -6.53 -8.68 -2.70
N VAL A 56 -6.47 -7.87 -3.76
CA VAL A 56 -6.95 -6.48 -3.75
C VAL A 56 -8.47 -6.42 -3.50
N LEU A 57 -9.25 -7.33 -4.09
CA LEU A 57 -10.71 -7.32 -3.98
C LEU A 57 -11.24 -7.94 -2.68
N SER A 58 -10.55 -8.94 -2.15
CA SER A 58 -10.96 -9.66 -0.94
C SER A 58 -10.53 -8.95 0.34
N GLY A 59 -9.54 -8.05 0.25
CA GLY A 59 -8.97 -7.39 1.43
C GLY A 59 -8.20 -8.35 2.35
N PHE A 60 -7.94 -9.57 1.90
CA PHE A 60 -7.00 -10.47 2.56
C PHE A 60 -5.59 -10.16 2.07
N PRO A 61 -4.56 -10.20 2.94
CA PRO A 61 -3.17 -9.98 2.54
C PRO A 61 -2.49 -11.30 2.24
N ILE A 62 -2.65 -11.81 1.02
CA ILE A 62 -2.04 -13.06 0.55
C ILE A 62 -0.69 -12.76 -0.12
N LEU A 63 -0.46 -11.56 -0.68
CA LEU A 63 0.72 -11.21 -1.48
C LEU A 63 1.36 -9.83 -1.16
N SER A 64 2.54 -9.55 -1.74
CA SER A 64 3.36 -8.34 -1.50
C SER A 64 2.68 -7.01 -1.78
N THR A 65 1.68 -7.02 -2.66
CA THR A 65 1.02 -5.83 -3.19
C THR A 65 0.26 -5.08 -2.10
N TRP A 66 -0.09 -5.77 -1.01
CA TRP A 66 -0.78 -5.20 0.14
C TRP A 66 0.00 -4.08 0.84
N TRP A 67 1.32 -4.24 0.98
CA TRP A 67 2.18 -3.21 1.59
C TRP A 67 2.24 -1.94 0.74
N MET A 68 2.23 -2.10 -0.60
CA MET A 68 2.15 -0.98 -1.53
C MET A 68 0.78 -0.29 -1.45
N TYR A 69 -0.31 -1.06 -1.33
CA TYR A 69 -1.64 -0.51 -1.18
C TYR A 69 -1.82 0.24 0.14
N LEU A 70 -1.39 -0.33 1.26
CA LEU A 70 -1.42 0.30 2.57
C LEU A 70 -0.58 1.59 2.60
N SER A 71 0.58 1.58 1.94
CA SER A 71 1.39 2.77 1.72
C SER A 71 0.61 3.85 0.95
N ALA A 72 0.05 3.51 -0.21
CA ALA A 72 -0.71 4.46 -1.03
C ALA A 72 -1.92 5.02 -0.29
N PHE A 73 -2.67 4.17 0.41
CA PHE A 73 -3.80 4.56 1.25
C PHE A 73 -3.36 5.55 2.34
N SER A 74 -2.26 5.26 3.04
CA SER A 74 -1.74 6.12 4.12
C SER A 74 -1.29 7.48 3.60
N ILE A 75 -0.68 7.54 2.41
CA ILE A 75 -0.28 8.81 1.79
C ILE A 75 -1.51 9.62 1.39
N VAL A 76 -2.47 9.00 0.70
CA VAL A 76 -3.66 9.70 0.18
C VAL A 76 -4.54 10.18 1.31
N MET A 77 -4.87 9.32 2.28
CA MET A 77 -5.70 9.71 3.42
C MET A 77 -5.01 10.77 4.29
N GLY A 78 -3.70 10.66 4.49
CA GLY A 78 -2.93 11.64 5.24
C GLY A 78 -2.94 13.01 4.55
N ALA A 79 -2.73 13.04 3.23
CA ALA A 79 -2.78 14.26 2.44
C ALA A 79 -4.18 14.90 2.43
N ILE A 80 -5.25 14.10 2.34
CA ILE A 80 -6.63 14.59 2.45
C ILE A 80 -6.84 15.24 3.81
N LEU A 81 -6.45 14.54 4.89
CA LEU A 81 -6.64 14.99 6.26
C LEU A 81 -5.90 16.31 6.56
N ILE A 82 -4.68 16.48 6.02
CA ILE A 82 -3.91 17.74 6.10
C ILE A 82 -4.57 18.87 5.31
N LYS A 83 -5.22 18.56 4.18
CA LYS A 83 -5.82 19.56 3.30
C LYS A 83 -7.18 20.03 3.80
N THR A 84 -7.95 19.15 4.44
CA THR A 84 -9.35 19.43 4.84
C THR A 84 -9.47 20.05 6.23
N HIS A 85 -8.48 19.87 7.09
CA HIS A 85 -8.38 20.47 8.42
C HIS A 85 -7.27 21.51 8.41
#